data_AF-A0A0C3ICU2-F1
#
_entry.id   AF-A0A0C3ICU2-F1
#
_cell.length_a   1.000
_cell.length_b   1.000
_cell.length_c   1.000
_cell.angle_alpha   90.00
_cell.angle_beta   90.00
_cell.angle_gamma   90.00
#
_symmetry.space_group_name_H-M   'P 1'
#
loop_
_entity.id
_entity.type
_entity.pdbx_description
1 polymer ?
#
loop_
_entity_poly.entity_id
_entity_poly.type
_entity_poly.pdbx_seq_one_letter_code
_entity_poly.pdbx_strand_id
1 'polypeptide(L)'
;PPEELDDIFSWQEIRKLSNALTFQYDKVVYLIENTEENARLVHENIKVLDYPNGDIAILYGHRKLPFKTFDKLEHVQQTQIVDNKRLGQVLKFAQQQQEEFEQQQKRTRSKSAPKRRAQQRAIQEQLRIINPVLINPETFKASTNKR
;
A
#
# COMPACT_ATOMS: atom_id res chain seq x y z
N PRO A 1 -23.73 -3.44 -6.57
CA PRO A 1 -23.24 -2.14 -6.05
C PRO A 1 -21.77 -1.94 -6.47
N PRO A 2 -21.27 -0.71 -6.65
CA PRO A 2 -19.96 -0.44 -7.24
C PRO A 2 -18.77 -1.09 -6.51
N GLU A 3 -18.86 -1.34 -5.20
CA GLU A 3 -17.78 -1.96 -4.40
C GLU A 3 -17.36 -3.36 -4.89
N GLU A 4 -18.26 -4.14 -5.48
CA GLU A 4 -17.93 -5.50 -5.94
C GLU A 4 -16.95 -5.49 -7.12
N LEU A 5 -17.01 -4.47 -7.98
CA LEU A 5 -16.10 -4.34 -9.11
C LEU A 5 -14.70 -3.94 -8.66
N ASP A 6 -14.61 -3.02 -7.70
CA ASP A 6 -13.31 -2.60 -7.13
C ASP A 6 -12.61 -3.78 -6.45
N ASP A 7 -13.36 -4.63 -5.74
CA ASP A 7 -12.83 -5.86 -5.13
C ASP A 7 -12.30 -6.84 -6.19
N ILE A 8 -12.97 -6.97 -7.35
CA ILE A 8 -12.56 -7.84 -8.46
C ILE A 8 -11.27 -7.35 -9.13
N PHE A 9 -11.13 -6.04 -9.33
CA PHE A 9 -9.96 -5.46 -9.99
C PHE A 9 -8.76 -5.23 -9.05
N SER A 10 -8.94 -5.45 -7.75
CA SER A 10 -7.86 -5.36 -6.77
C SER A 10 -6.84 -6.50 -6.93
N TRP A 11 -5.62 -6.27 -6.44
CA TRP A 11 -4.65 -7.36 -6.31
C TRP A 11 -5.03 -8.23 -5.13
N GLN A 12 -5.21 -9.53 -5.35
CA GLN A 12 -5.68 -10.46 -4.32
C GLN A 12 -4.56 -11.43 -3.92
N GLU A 13 -4.33 -11.57 -2.61
CA GLU A 13 -3.36 -12.53 -2.09
C GLU A 13 -3.92 -13.29 -0.88
N ILE A 14 -3.70 -14.59 -0.83
CA ILE A 14 -4.12 -15.42 0.31
C ILE A 14 -3.01 -15.42 1.36
N ARG A 15 -3.38 -15.11 2.60
CA ARG A 15 -2.47 -15.14 3.76
C ARG A 15 -3.08 -15.94 4.89
N LYS A 16 -2.22 -16.59 5.67
CA LYS A 16 -2.63 -17.35 6.86
C LYS A 16 -2.51 -16.47 8.09
N LEU A 17 -3.55 -16.47 8.93
CA LEU A 17 -3.51 -15.78 10.22
C LEU A 17 -2.67 -16.54 11.24
N SER A 18 -1.91 -15.81 12.04
CA SER A 18 -1.18 -16.35 13.18
C SER A 18 -2.09 -16.55 14.40
N ASN A 19 -1.56 -17.19 15.45
CA ASN A 19 -2.21 -17.29 16.76
C ASN A 19 -2.62 -15.94 17.37
N ALA A 20 -1.90 -14.88 17.03
CA ALA A 20 -2.17 -13.54 17.54
C ALA A 20 -3.08 -12.72 16.62
N LEU A 21 -3.79 -13.38 15.67
CA LEU A 21 -4.59 -12.72 14.62
C LEU A 21 -3.78 -11.72 13.78
N THR A 22 -2.49 -12.01 13.59
CA THR A 22 -1.60 -11.18 12.75
C THR A 22 -1.19 -11.90 11.48
N PHE A 23 -0.92 -11.12 10.43
CA PHE A 23 -0.22 -11.59 9.25
C PHE A 23 0.68 -10.48 8.71
N GLN A 24 1.64 -10.87 7.87
CA GLN A 24 2.54 -9.93 7.21
C GLN A 24 2.20 -9.85 5.73
N TYR A 25 2.05 -8.63 5.22
CA TYR A 25 1.87 -8.32 3.81
C TYR A 25 2.68 -7.08 3.45
N ASP A 26 3.43 -7.12 2.34
CA ASP A 26 4.32 -6.04 1.92
C ASP A 26 5.22 -5.45 3.03
N LYS A 27 5.83 -6.33 3.85
CA LYS A 27 6.67 -5.99 5.04
C LYS A 27 5.96 -5.21 6.16
N VAL A 28 4.66 -4.99 6.04
CA VAL A 28 3.81 -4.42 7.08
C VAL A 28 3.10 -5.55 7.82
N VAL A 29 2.96 -5.43 9.13
CA VAL A 29 2.18 -6.38 9.94
C VAL A 29 0.80 -5.82 10.14
N TYR A 30 -0.20 -6.64 9.84
CA TYR A 30 -1.60 -6.32 10.06
C TYR A 30 -2.10 -7.18 11.22
N LEU A 31 -2.76 -6.53 12.18
CA LEU A 31 -3.40 -7.16 13.33
C LEU A 31 -4.90 -7.04 13.16
N ILE A 32 -5.61 -8.16 13.08
CA ILE A 32 -7.07 -8.17 13.06
C ILE A 32 -7.59 -7.90 14.48
N GLU A 33 -8.65 -7.10 14.59
CA GLU A 33 -9.25 -6.82 15.88
C GLU A 33 -9.77 -8.09 16.54
N ASN A 34 -9.42 -8.27 17.81
CA ASN A 34 -9.79 -9.44 18.59
C ASN A 34 -11.23 -9.31 19.10
N THR A 35 -12.19 -9.65 18.24
CA THR A 35 -13.59 -9.89 18.60
C THR A 35 -13.84 -11.38 18.83
N GLU A 36 -14.90 -11.74 19.55
CA GLU A 36 -15.22 -13.17 19.84
C GLU A 36 -15.30 -14.04 18.58
N GLU A 37 -15.79 -13.47 17.48
CA GLU A 37 -15.88 -14.15 16.19
C GLU A 37 -14.52 -14.24 15.49
N ASN A 38 -13.72 -13.17 15.55
CA ASN A 38 -12.40 -13.13 14.91
C ASN A 38 -11.38 -14.00 15.65
N ALA A 39 -11.53 -14.18 16.97
CA ALA A 39 -10.68 -15.07 17.77
C ALA A 39 -10.68 -16.51 17.26
N ARG A 40 -11.76 -16.95 16.59
CA ARG A 40 -11.88 -18.28 15.99
C ARG A 40 -11.16 -18.40 14.64
N LEU A 41 -10.74 -17.29 14.04
CA LEU A 41 -10.05 -17.24 12.73
C LEU A 41 -8.54 -17.51 12.84
N VAL A 42 -8.06 -17.94 14.01
CA VAL A 42 -6.67 -18.32 14.20
C VAL A 42 -6.30 -19.49 13.27
N HIS A 43 -5.19 -19.34 12.54
CA HIS A 43 -4.73 -20.27 11.49
C HIS A 43 -5.60 -20.38 10.23
N GLU A 44 -6.66 -19.59 10.12
CA GLU A 44 -7.48 -19.57 8.92
C GLU A 44 -6.79 -18.80 7.78
N ASN A 45 -7.20 -19.15 6.55
CA ASN A 45 -6.77 -18.44 5.34
C ASN A 45 -7.69 -17.25 5.09
N ILE A 46 -7.10 -16.08 4.97
CA ILE A 46 -7.77 -14.82 4.63
C ILE A 46 -7.31 -14.34 3.25
N LYS A 47 -8.15 -13.52 2.61
CA LYS A 47 -7.83 -12.83 1.37
C LYS A 47 -7.49 -11.38 1.67
N VAL A 48 -6.32 -10.94 1.23
CA VAL A 48 -5.89 -9.53 1.26
C VAL A 48 -6.19 -8.94 -0.11
N LEU A 49 -6.96 -7.87 -0.14
CA LEU A 49 -7.19 -7.04 -1.33
C LEU A 49 -6.32 -5.79 -1.21
N ASP A 50 -5.44 -5.58 -2.17
CA ASP A 50 -4.66 -4.35 -2.32
C ASP A 50 -5.25 -3.56 -3.50
N TYR A 51 -5.93 -2.47 -3.17
CA TYR A 51 -6.59 -1.63 -4.15
C TYR A 51 -5.56 -0.68 -4.80
N PRO A 52 -5.78 -0.29 -6.06
CA PRO A 52 -4.86 0.60 -6.76
C PRO A 52 -4.70 2.01 -6.16
N ASN A 53 -5.68 2.46 -5.37
CA ASN A 53 -5.59 3.71 -4.61
C ASN A 53 -4.62 3.60 -3.41
N GLY A 54 -4.22 2.37 -3.04
CA GLY A 54 -3.32 2.05 -1.94
C GLY A 54 -4.03 1.60 -0.66
N ASP A 55 -5.37 1.54 -0.67
CA ASP A 55 -6.15 0.99 0.41
C ASP A 55 -6.02 -0.53 0.45
N ILE A 56 -6.17 -1.09 1.64
CA ILE A 56 -6.10 -2.53 1.85
C ILE A 56 -7.38 -2.96 2.56
N ALA A 57 -8.02 -4.01 2.04
CA ALA A 57 -9.09 -4.70 2.72
C ALA A 57 -8.68 -6.15 3.03
N ILE A 58 -9.21 -6.67 4.12
CA ILE A 58 -9.01 -8.05 4.52
C ILE A 58 -10.37 -8.72 4.54
N LEU A 59 -10.47 -9.84 3.83
CA LEU A 59 -11.69 -10.62 3.69
C LEU A 59 -11.49 -12.03 4.23
N TYR A 60 -12.48 -12.49 4.99
CA TYR A 60 -12.69 -13.90 5.29
C TYR A 60 -14.05 -14.33 4.75
N GLY A 61 -14.05 -15.18 3.71
CA GLY A 61 -15.24 -15.48 2.93
C GLY A 61 -15.81 -14.21 2.28
N HIS A 62 -16.98 -13.77 2.78
CA HIS A 62 -17.67 -12.55 2.33
C HIS A 62 -17.59 -11.40 3.34
N ARG A 63 -16.89 -11.58 4.47
CA ARG A 63 -16.84 -10.61 5.56
C ARG A 63 -15.55 -9.80 5.53
N LYS A 64 -15.66 -8.48 5.45
CA LYS A 64 -14.53 -7.55 5.64
C LYS A 64 -14.17 -7.50 7.13
N LEU A 65 -12.89 -7.70 7.45
CA LEU A 65 -12.40 -7.75 8.83
C LEU A 65 -11.73 -6.42 9.20
N PRO A 66 -12.08 -5.80 10.35
CA PRO A 66 -11.39 -4.62 10.83
C PRO A 66 -9.98 -4.98 11.31
N PHE A 67 -9.03 -4.08 11.07
CA PHE A 67 -7.63 -4.33 11.36
C PHE A 67 -6.87 -3.06 11.72
N LYS A 68 -5.73 -3.26 12.38
CA LYS A 68 -4.75 -2.24 12.70
C LYS A 68 -3.42 -2.57 12.03
N THR A 69 -2.78 -1.54 11.51
CA THR A 69 -1.51 -1.65 10.79
C THR A 69 -0.34 -1.31 11.70
N PHE A 70 0.67 -2.17 11.73
CA PHE A 70 1.95 -1.95 12.37
C PHE A 70 3.03 -1.96 11.29
N ASP A 71 3.52 -0.76 10.95
CA ASP A 71 4.64 -0.65 10.03
C ASP A 71 5.95 -1.01 10.75
N LYS A 72 6.62 -2.04 10.23
CA LYS A 72 7.93 -2.48 10.73
C LYS A 72 9.07 -1.66 10.12
N LEU A 73 8.81 -0.84 9.11
CA LEU A 73 9.78 0.14 8.64
C LEU A 73 10.03 1.08 9.82
N GLU A 74 11.24 1.01 10.38
CA GLU A 74 11.65 1.80 11.53
C GLU A 74 11.15 3.24 11.37
N HIS A 75 10.35 3.69 12.34
CA HIS A 75 10.07 5.12 12.47
C HIS A 75 11.43 5.82 12.53
N VAL A 76 11.75 6.56 11.46
CA VAL A 76 12.93 7.41 11.44
C VAL A 76 12.73 8.40 12.58
N GLN A 77 13.44 8.22 13.70
CA GLN A 77 13.40 9.19 14.77
C GLN A 77 13.96 10.48 14.20
N GLN A 78 13.11 11.51 14.19
CA GLN A 78 13.52 12.83 13.74
C GLN A 78 14.64 13.30 14.66
N THR A 79 15.84 13.36 14.10
CA THR A 79 17.05 13.71 14.84
C THR A 79 16.97 15.16 15.31
N GLN A 80 17.64 15.42 16.44
CA GLN A 80 17.86 16.76 16.97
C GLN A 80 18.39 17.69 15.88
N ILE A 81 17.88 18.92 15.79
CA ILE A 81 18.37 19.95 14.86
C ILE A 81 19.87 20.14 15.13
N VAL A 82 20.70 19.86 14.12
CA VAL A 82 22.16 19.94 14.24
C VAL A 82 22.68 21.30 13.77
N ASP A 83 23.65 21.84 14.49
CA ASP A 83 24.35 23.07 14.06
C ASP A 83 25.10 22.84 12.75
N ASN A 84 25.17 23.88 11.90
CA ASN A 84 25.76 23.84 10.56
C ASN A 84 27.19 23.24 10.55
N LYS A 85 27.98 23.50 11.59
CA LYS A 85 29.35 22.98 11.74
C LYS A 85 29.44 21.45 11.82
N ARG A 86 28.41 20.78 12.31
CA ARG A 86 28.37 19.31 12.49
C ARG A 86 27.55 18.61 11.40
N LEU A 87 26.80 19.36 10.60
CA LEU A 87 25.92 18.85 9.55
C LEU A 87 26.67 17.92 8.59
N GLY A 88 27.88 18.30 8.14
CA GLY A 88 28.66 17.47 7.21
C GLY A 88 29.06 16.09 7.76
N GLN A 89 29.40 16.01 9.05
CA GLN A 89 29.73 14.73 9.70
C GLN A 89 28.48 13.87 9.90
N VAL A 90 27.37 14.49 10.29
CA VAL A 90 26.08 13.82 10.51
C VAL A 90 25.52 13.28 9.19
N LEU A 91 25.66 14.03 8.09
CA LEU A 91 25.27 13.57 6.76
C LEU A 91 26.11 12.37 6.29
N LYS A 92 27.43 12.37 6.52
CA LYS A 92 28.29 11.20 6.22
C LYS A 92 27.87 9.97 7.03
N PHE A 93 27.61 10.15 8.33
CA PHE A 93 27.12 9.07 9.18
C PHE A 93 25.76 8.53 8.72
N ALA A 94 24.82 9.42 8.37
CA ALA A 94 23.51 9.05 7.84
C ALA A 94 23.63 8.32 6.49
N GLN A 95 24.55 8.75 5.62
CA GLN A 95 24.82 8.08 4.35
C GLN A 95 25.36 6.66 4.58
N GLN A 96 26.32 6.48 5.48
CA GLN A 96 26.85 5.16 5.80
C GLN A 96 25.76 4.22 6.36
N GLN A 97 24.93 4.70 7.28
CA GLN A 97 23.77 3.96 7.78
C GLN A 97 22.78 3.61 6.65
N GLN A 98 22.52 4.55 5.74
CA GLN A 98 21.64 4.31 4.60
C GLN A 98 22.18 3.20 3.69
N GLU A 99 23.47 3.23 3.36
CA GLU A 99 24.15 2.21 2.57
C GLU A 99 24.10 0.84 3.27
N GLU A 100 24.32 0.77 4.58
CA GLU A 100 24.19 -0.45 5.37
C GLU A 100 22.75 -1.01 5.34
N PHE A 101 21.73 -0.16 5.49
CA PHE A 101 20.33 -0.59 5.42
C PHE A 101 19.92 -1.07 4.02
N GLU A 102 20.46 -0.45 2.97
CA GLU A 102 20.25 -0.85 1.57
C GLU A 102 20.90 -2.19 1.25
N GLN A 103 22.15 -2.39 1.69
CA GLN A 103 22.84 -3.69 1.59
C GLN A 103 22.05 -4.79 2.30
N GLN A 104 21.51 -4.49 3.48
CA GLN A 104 20.69 -5.44 4.26
C GLN A 104 19.25 -5.60 3.71
N GLN A 105 18.89 -4.91 2.63
CA GLN A 105 17.54 -4.87 2.05
C GLN A 105 16.43 -4.55 3.07
N LYS A 106 16.77 -3.85 4.16
CA LYS A 106 15.84 -3.57 5.27
C LYS A 106 14.79 -2.53 4.92
N ARG A 107 15.09 -1.64 3.95
CA ARG A 107 14.19 -0.55 3.52
C ARG A 107 13.35 -0.85 2.28
N THR A 108 13.67 -1.89 1.51
CA THR A 108 12.93 -2.21 0.29
C THR A 108 11.64 -2.92 0.64
N ARG A 109 10.51 -2.61 0.00
CA ARG A 109 9.26 -3.37 0.17
C ARG A 109 9.31 -4.74 -0.49
N SER A 110 8.26 -5.56 -0.32
CA SER A 110 8.17 -6.86 -0.97
C SER A 110 8.33 -6.70 -2.48
N LYS A 111 9.12 -7.57 -3.13
CA LYS A 111 9.22 -7.61 -4.60
C LYS A 111 8.05 -8.35 -5.25
N SER A 112 7.30 -9.16 -4.48
CA SER A 112 6.14 -9.91 -5.00
C SER A 112 4.83 -9.14 -4.89
N ALA A 113 4.82 -8.03 -4.14
CA ALA A 113 3.67 -7.14 -4.05
C ALA A 113 3.74 -6.09 -5.16
N PRO A 114 2.59 -5.69 -5.73
CA PRO A 114 2.55 -4.67 -6.75
C PRO A 114 3.05 -3.32 -6.20
N LYS A 115 3.80 -2.58 -7.03
CA LYS A 115 4.24 -1.22 -6.66
C LYS A 115 3.05 -0.27 -6.82
N ARG A 116 2.63 0.41 -5.74
CA ARG A 116 1.52 1.38 -5.74
C ARG A 116 1.62 2.43 -6.86
N ARG A 117 2.82 2.99 -7.10
CA ARG A 117 3.04 3.95 -8.22
C ARG A 117 2.84 3.32 -9.60
N ALA A 118 3.09 2.02 -9.76
CA ALA A 118 2.86 1.33 -11.02
C ALA A 118 1.36 1.09 -11.26
N GLN A 119 0.60 0.75 -10.20
CA GLN A 119 -0.86 0.59 -10.27
C GLN A 119 -1.56 1.91 -10.65
N GLN A 120 -1.21 3.02 -9.99
CA GLN A 120 -1.79 4.34 -10.32
C GLN A 120 -1.51 4.76 -11.77
N ARG A 121 -0.30 4.49 -12.28
CA ARG A 121 0.04 4.75 -13.70
C ARG A 121 -0.76 3.87 -14.64
N ALA A 122 -0.90 2.57 -14.33
CA ALA A 122 -1.70 1.66 -15.15
C ALA A 122 -3.18 2.09 -15.24
N ILE A 123 -3.77 2.56 -14.13
CA ILE A 123 -5.12 3.14 -14.15
C ILE A 123 -5.17 4.41 -15.00
N GLN A 124 -4.23 5.32 -14.80
CA GLN A 124 -4.18 6.54 -15.59
C GLN A 124 -4.10 6.21 -17.09
N GLU A 125 -3.24 5.27 -17.48
CA GLU A 125 -3.11 4.78 -18.86
C GLU A 125 -4.39 4.12 -19.39
N GLN A 126 -5.06 3.27 -18.61
CA GLN A 126 -6.35 2.70 -18.98
C GLN A 126 -7.41 3.78 -19.21
N LEU A 127 -7.48 4.81 -18.36
CA LEU A 127 -8.36 5.96 -18.56
C LEU A 127 -8.03 6.70 -19.87
N ARG A 128 -6.74 6.81 -20.24
CA ARG A 128 -6.33 7.40 -21.55
C ARG A 128 -6.87 6.61 -22.73
N ILE A 129 -6.86 5.28 -22.65
CA ILE A 129 -7.33 4.38 -23.72
C ILE A 129 -8.85 4.46 -23.87
N ILE A 130 -9.59 4.54 -22.76
CA ILE A 130 -11.06 4.58 -22.77
C ILE A 130 -11.58 5.94 -23.24
N ASN A 131 -10.98 7.05 -22.77
CA ASN A 131 -11.34 8.37 -23.24
C ASN A 131 -10.21 9.40 -23.02
N PRO A 132 -9.52 9.85 -24.09
CA PRO A 132 -8.41 10.80 -23.97
C PRO A 132 -8.83 12.18 -23.43
N VAL A 133 -10.12 12.51 -23.44
CA VAL A 133 -10.68 13.78 -22.95
C VAL A 133 -10.59 13.92 -21.42
N LEU A 134 -10.57 12.80 -20.68
CA LEU A 134 -10.59 12.80 -19.22
C LEU A 134 -9.28 13.27 -18.58
N ILE A 135 -8.23 13.50 -19.37
CA ILE A 135 -6.88 13.86 -18.90
C ILE A 135 -6.78 15.37 -18.60
N ASN A 136 -7.44 16.21 -19.40
CA ASN A 136 -7.42 17.67 -19.31
C ASN A 136 -8.81 18.23 -19.66
N PRO A 137 -9.77 18.26 -18.71
CA PRO A 137 -11.14 18.70 -18.99
C PRO A 137 -11.20 20.12 -19.56
N GLU A 138 -10.28 21.00 -19.13
CA GLU A 138 -10.15 22.39 -19.59
C GLU A 138 -9.78 22.53 -21.07
N THR A 139 -9.24 21.48 -21.70
CA THR A 139 -8.82 21.52 -23.12
C THR A 139 -9.90 20.99 -24.07
N PHE A 140 -10.99 20.43 -23.54
CA PHE A 140 -12.04 19.86 -24.37
C PHE A 140 -12.91 20.95 -24.99
N LYS A 141 -12.86 21.07 -26.32
CA LYS A 141 -13.82 21.85 -27.10
C LYS A 141 -14.82 20.90 -27.75
N ALA A 142 -16.04 20.87 -27.24
CA ALA A 142 -17.13 20.14 -27.87
C ALA A 142 -17.39 20.72 -29.27
N SER A 143 -17.44 19.87 -30.29
CA SER A 143 -17.82 20.29 -31.63
C SER A 143 -19.31 20.62 -31.66
N THR A 144 -19.65 21.90 -31.70
CA THR A 144 -21.03 22.37 -31.86
C THR A 144 -21.41 22.37 -33.34
N ASN A 145 -21.48 21.21 -33.97
CA ASN A 145 -22.22 21.09 -35.23
C ASN A 145 -23.68 20.78 -34.90
N LYS A 146 -24.48 21.84 -34.77
CA LYS A 146 -25.94 21.73 -34.90
C LYS A 146 -26.22 21.47 -36.39
N ARG A 147 -26.71 20.27 -36.70
CA ARG A 147 -27.48 20.02 -37.92
C ARG A 147 -28.91 20.50 -37.72
#